data_AF-A0A0F9IN00-F1
#
_entry.id   AF-A0A0F9IN00-F1
#
_cell.length_a   1.000
_cell.length_b   1.000
_cell.length_c   1.000
_cell.angle_alpha   90.00
_cell.angle_beta   90.00
_cell.angle_gamma   90.00
#
_symmetry.space_group_name_H-M   'P 1'
#
loop_
_entity.id
_entity.type
_entity.pdbx_description
1 polymer ?
#
loop_
_entity_poly.entity_id
_entity_poly.type
_entity_poly.pdbx_seq_one_letter_code
_entity_poly.pdbx_strand_id
1 'polypeptide(L)'
;MCEVCENVGYSGWSTSVLDTTSDPHPSSQRFHYILKELGKLHDKKQKDYGTDADPFNNIRASAKEWGIPAWVGAMLRATDKVRRLQKFADAGELANESVIDAFDDLAVYAVIARVMYEEAEAQPICNDCGQELPKPGDTHLCG
;
A
#
# COMPACT_ATOMS: atom_id res chain seq x y z
N MET A 1 8.87 -0.19 -33.02
CA MET A 1 8.63 0.95 -32.13
C MET A 1 7.40 0.57 -31.31
N CYS A 2 7.59 0.17 -30.05
CA CYS A 2 6.51 -0.29 -29.18
C CYS A 2 5.91 0.95 -28.52
N GLU A 3 4.72 1.34 -28.94
CA GLU A 3 4.18 2.69 -28.76
C GLU A 3 3.45 2.85 -27.40
N VAL A 4 4.15 2.55 -26.29
CA VAL A 4 3.67 2.53 -24.89
C VAL A 4 3.23 1.14 -24.43
N CYS A 5 3.98 0.55 -23.49
CA CYS A 5 3.55 -0.66 -22.76
C CYS A 5 2.52 -0.22 -21.70
N GLU A 6 1.22 -0.39 -21.98
CA GLU A 6 0.14 -0.14 -21.00
C GLU A 6 0.09 -1.22 -19.91
N ASN A 7 0.67 -2.40 -20.18
CA ASN A 7 0.69 -3.55 -19.29
C ASN A 7 2.07 -3.73 -18.63
N VAL A 8 2.26 -3.10 -17.48
CA VAL A 8 3.52 -3.10 -16.72
C VAL A 8 3.46 -4.15 -15.59
N GLY A 9 4.53 -4.95 -15.47
CA GLY A 9 4.76 -5.86 -14.34
C GLY A 9 5.96 -5.43 -13.50
N TYR A 10 6.13 -6.06 -12.34
CA TYR A 10 7.29 -5.86 -11.47
C TYR A 10 8.05 -7.16 -11.29
N SER A 11 9.35 -7.15 -11.58
CA SER A 11 10.20 -8.33 -11.42
C SER A 11 10.14 -8.86 -9.98
N GLY A 12 9.84 -10.15 -9.80
CA GLY A 12 9.79 -10.79 -8.48
C GLY A 12 8.43 -10.73 -7.77
N TRP A 13 7.45 -10.01 -8.32
CA TRP A 13 6.07 -10.07 -7.85
C TRP A 13 5.39 -11.30 -8.44
N SER A 14 5.50 -12.43 -7.75
CA SER A 14 4.75 -13.63 -8.12
C SER A 14 3.28 -13.48 -7.72
N THR A 15 2.38 -13.61 -8.69
CA THR A 15 0.93 -13.76 -8.43
C THR A 15 0.56 -15.14 -7.88
N SER A 16 1.51 -16.08 -7.79
CA SER A 16 1.26 -17.48 -7.42
C SER A 16 1.53 -17.83 -5.96
N VAL A 17 1.75 -16.87 -5.06
CA VAL A 17 2.00 -17.18 -3.64
C VAL A 17 0.72 -17.10 -2.82
N LEU A 18 -0.15 -18.10 -2.97
CA LEU A 18 -1.02 -18.57 -1.89
C LEU A 18 -1.21 -20.09 -2.00
N ASP A 19 -0.11 -20.84 -2.03
CA ASP A 19 -0.16 -22.25 -1.65
C ASP A 19 0.91 -22.55 -0.60
N THR A 20 0.45 -22.82 0.62
CA THR A 20 0.98 -23.84 1.54
C THR A 20 0.12 -23.88 2.80
N THR A 21 -1.00 -24.60 2.68
CA THR A 21 -1.41 -25.67 3.60
C THR A 21 -0.86 -25.66 5.05
N SER A 22 -1.45 -24.83 5.91
CA SER A 22 -1.66 -25.22 7.32
C SER A 22 -2.92 -24.53 7.83
N ASP A 23 -3.87 -25.31 8.38
CA ASP A 23 -5.03 -24.72 9.05
C ASP A 23 -4.53 -23.75 10.13
N PRO A 24 -5.00 -22.49 10.14
CA PRO A 24 -4.58 -21.54 11.14
C PRO A 24 -4.89 -22.09 12.53
N HIS A 25 -3.90 -22.03 13.42
CA HIS A 25 -4.08 -22.43 14.81
C HIS A 25 -5.33 -21.74 15.39
N PRO A 26 -6.14 -22.40 16.24
CA PRO A 26 -7.39 -21.82 16.72
C PRO A 26 -7.26 -20.41 17.32
N SER A 27 -6.13 -20.10 17.95
CA SER A 27 -5.84 -18.75 18.48
C SER A 27 -5.53 -17.69 17.43
N SER A 28 -5.12 -18.05 16.21
CA SER A 28 -4.84 -17.10 15.12
C SER A 28 -6.05 -16.83 14.23
N GLN A 29 -7.16 -17.54 14.41
CA GLN A 29 -8.36 -17.36 13.58
C GLN A 29 -8.85 -15.91 13.55
N ARG A 30 -8.88 -15.24 14.71
CA ARG A 30 -9.28 -13.81 14.79
C ARG A 30 -8.32 -12.91 14.01
N PHE A 31 -7.02 -13.18 14.07
CA PHE A 31 -6.01 -12.41 13.34
C PHE A 31 -6.23 -12.52 11.82
N HIS A 32 -6.41 -13.73 11.27
CA HIS A 32 -6.67 -13.90 9.84
C HIS A 32 -8.01 -13.29 9.41
N TYR A 33 -9.01 -13.29 10.28
CA TYR A 33 -10.27 -12.60 9.99
C TYR A 33 -10.06 -11.08 9.94
N ILE A 34 -9.31 -10.50 10.88
CA ILE A 34 -8.94 -9.07 10.85
C ILE A 34 -8.20 -8.75 9.54
N LEU A 35 -7.24 -9.57 9.10
CA LEU A 35 -6.57 -9.34 7.80
C LEU A 35 -7.56 -9.25 6.62
N LYS A 36 -8.62 -10.08 6.61
CA LYS A 36 -9.70 -9.98 5.62
C LYS A 36 -10.52 -8.71 5.76
N GLU A 37 -10.79 -8.27 7.00
CA GLU A 37 -11.47 -7.00 7.28
C GLU A 37 -10.63 -5.82 6.79
N LEU A 38 -9.31 -5.82 7.04
CA LEU A 38 -8.38 -4.79 6.58
C LEU A 38 -8.33 -4.69 5.06
N GLY A 39 -8.36 -5.81 4.33
CA GLY A 39 -8.45 -5.81 2.87
C GLY A 39 -9.73 -5.12 2.37
N LYS A 40 -10.88 -5.47 2.93
CA LYS A 40 -12.15 -4.81 2.60
C LYS A 40 -12.16 -3.33 2.97
N LEU A 41 -11.57 -2.98 4.12
CA LEU A 41 -11.44 -1.59 4.57
C LEU A 41 -10.58 -0.80 3.59
N HIS A 42 -9.47 -1.36 3.15
CA HIS A 42 -8.61 -0.80 2.12
C HIS A 42 -9.43 -0.54 0.84
N ASP A 43 -10.08 -1.56 0.28
CA ASP A 43 -10.89 -1.43 -0.94
C ASP A 43 -11.97 -0.34 -0.83
N LYS A 44 -12.62 -0.25 0.33
CA LYS A 44 -13.61 0.80 0.61
C LYS A 44 -12.98 2.18 0.58
N LYS A 45 -11.85 2.38 1.28
CA LYS A 45 -11.17 3.68 1.36
C LYS A 45 -10.55 4.11 0.03
N GLN A 46 -10.10 3.18 -0.81
CA GLN A 46 -9.59 3.52 -2.13
C GLN A 46 -10.68 4.09 -3.05
N LYS A 47 -11.96 3.74 -2.86
CA LYS A 47 -13.07 4.35 -3.62
C LYS A 47 -13.34 5.81 -3.26
N ASP A 48 -13.05 6.19 -2.02
CA ASP A 48 -13.29 7.55 -1.53
C ASP A 48 -12.15 8.52 -1.89
N TYR A 49 -10.93 8.02 -2.11
CA TYR A 49 -9.72 8.85 -2.26
C TYR A 49 -8.78 8.48 -3.42
N GLY A 50 -8.96 7.31 -4.03
CA GLY A 50 -8.23 6.86 -5.22
C GLY A 50 -8.93 7.28 -6.51
N THR A 51 -8.29 7.02 -7.64
CA THR A 51 -8.95 7.08 -8.95
C THR A 51 -9.18 5.65 -9.45
N ASP A 52 -10.12 5.44 -10.38
CA ASP A 52 -10.35 4.11 -10.98
C ASP A 52 -9.07 3.51 -11.61
N ALA A 53 -8.12 4.36 -12.00
CA ALA A 53 -6.84 3.96 -12.60
C ALA A 53 -5.72 3.71 -11.58
N ASP A 54 -5.79 4.34 -10.40
CA ASP A 54 -4.76 4.21 -9.36
C ASP A 54 -5.38 4.37 -7.96
N PRO A 55 -5.50 3.26 -7.20
CA PRO A 55 -6.06 3.30 -5.86
C PRO A 55 -5.20 4.16 -4.90
N PHE A 56 -3.89 4.25 -5.12
CA PHE A 56 -2.93 4.93 -4.24
C PHE A 56 -2.60 6.37 -4.66
N ASN A 57 -3.33 6.94 -5.62
CA ASN A 57 -3.01 8.23 -6.22
C ASN A 57 -2.88 9.36 -5.18
N ASN A 58 -3.71 9.36 -4.13
CA ASN A 58 -3.65 10.38 -3.08
C ASN A 58 -2.29 10.44 -2.35
N ILE A 59 -1.70 9.29 -2.05
CA ILE A 59 -0.42 9.17 -1.37
C ILE A 59 0.70 9.51 -2.36
N ARG A 60 0.63 9.02 -3.59
CA ARG A 60 1.64 9.30 -4.63
C ARG A 60 1.68 10.79 -4.99
N ALA A 61 0.53 11.43 -5.19
CA ALA A 61 0.40 12.85 -5.45
C ALA A 61 0.98 13.69 -4.31
N SER A 62 0.58 13.38 -3.06
CA SER A 62 1.11 14.07 -1.88
C SER A 62 2.62 13.86 -1.75
N ALA A 63 3.13 12.65 -1.97
CA ALA A 63 4.56 12.38 -1.88
C ALA A 63 5.37 13.16 -2.93
N LYS A 64 4.85 13.23 -4.17
CA LYS A 64 5.45 14.00 -5.26
C LYS A 64 5.51 15.50 -4.95
N GLU A 65 4.42 16.08 -4.45
CA GLU A 65 4.36 17.50 -4.06
C GLU A 65 5.40 17.85 -3.00
N TRP A 66 5.66 16.91 -2.08
CA TRP A 66 6.60 17.09 -0.97
C TRP A 66 8.02 16.63 -1.28
N GLY A 67 8.27 16.09 -2.49
CA GLY A 67 9.58 15.59 -2.90
C GLY A 67 10.08 14.40 -2.07
N ILE A 68 9.17 13.57 -1.54
CA ILE A 68 9.50 12.39 -0.72
C ILE A 68 9.08 11.09 -1.44
N PRO A 69 9.70 9.95 -1.10
CA PRO A 69 9.22 8.66 -1.58
C PRO A 69 7.80 8.36 -1.11
N ALA A 70 6.98 7.70 -1.94
CA ALA A 70 5.57 7.44 -1.63
C ALA A 70 5.37 6.61 -0.34
N TRP A 71 6.23 5.61 -0.11
CA TRP A 71 6.21 4.83 1.13
C TRP A 71 6.47 5.69 2.39
N VAL A 72 7.32 6.73 2.27
CA VAL A 72 7.56 7.70 3.35
C VAL A 72 6.29 8.51 3.61
N GLY A 73 5.61 8.95 2.55
CA GLY A 73 4.30 9.61 2.66
C GLY A 73 3.25 8.75 3.36
N ALA A 74 3.18 7.45 3.05
CA ALA A 74 2.30 6.51 3.75
C ALA A 74 2.64 6.40 5.24
N MET A 75 3.93 6.31 5.59
CA MET A 75 4.37 6.24 7.00
C MET A 75 4.14 7.55 7.76
N LEU A 76 4.20 8.70 7.09
CA LEU A 76 3.82 9.98 7.70
C LEU A 76 2.35 9.96 8.14
N ARG A 77 1.45 9.44 7.29
CA ARG A 77 0.03 9.29 7.65
C ARG A 77 -0.20 8.23 8.73
N ALA A 78 0.58 7.14 8.72
CA ALA A 78 0.58 6.16 9.79
C ALA A 78 0.93 6.79 11.15
N THR A 79 1.85 7.76 11.16
CA THR A 79 2.27 8.47 12.38
C THR A 79 1.11 9.22 13.04
N ASP A 80 0.17 9.78 12.27
CA ASP A 80 -1.04 10.42 12.82
C ASP A 80 -1.91 9.43 13.61
N LYS A 81 -1.96 8.17 13.16
CA LYS A 81 -2.71 7.09 13.82
C LYS A 81 -1.99 6.61 15.08
N VAL A 82 -0.66 6.50 15.04
CA VAL A 82 0.15 6.24 16.25
C VAL A 82 -0.07 7.35 17.30
N ARG A 83 -0.04 8.62 16.90
CA ARG A 83 -0.31 9.75 17.81
C ARG A 83 -1.70 9.69 18.44
N ARG A 84 -2.68 9.17 17.71
CA ARG A 84 -4.03 8.95 18.24
C ARG A 84 -4.07 7.84 19.28
N LEU A 85 -3.38 6.73 19.03
CA LEU A 85 -3.24 5.64 19.99
C LEU A 85 -2.49 6.08 21.25
N GLN A 86 -1.46 6.93 21.11
CA GLN A 86 -0.77 7.56 22.25
C GLN A 86 -1.75 8.39 23.10
N LYS A 87 -2.55 9.27 22.47
CA LYS A 87 -3.57 10.05 23.18
C LYS A 87 -4.58 9.16 23.91
N PHE A 88 -5.02 8.07 23.28
CA PHE A 88 -5.92 7.12 23.91
C PHE A 88 -5.27 6.40 25.10
N ALA A 89 -3.99 6.01 24.99
CA ALA A 89 -3.26 5.39 26.08
C ALA A 89 -3.11 6.33 27.28
N ASP A 90 -2.94 7.63 27.02
CA ASP A 90 -2.78 8.64 28.08
C ASP A 90 -4.12 9.03 28.72
N ALA A 91 -5.18 9.23 27.93
CA ALA A 91 -6.45 9.78 28.39
C ALA A 91 -7.57 8.75 28.61
N GLY A 92 -7.44 7.55 28.05
CA GLY A 92 -8.45 6.47 28.12
C GLY A 92 -9.66 6.65 27.20
N GLU A 93 -9.78 7.76 26.48
CA GLU A 93 -10.93 8.05 25.60
C GLU A 93 -10.53 8.79 24.30
N LEU A 94 -11.34 8.61 23.25
CA LEU A 94 -11.24 9.32 21.97
C LEU A 94 -12.61 9.89 21.60
N ALA A 95 -12.67 11.17 21.23
CA ALA A 95 -13.93 11.88 20.98
C ALA A 95 -14.58 11.59 19.61
N ASN A 96 -13.78 11.32 18.57
CA ASN A 96 -14.24 11.40 17.17
C ASN A 96 -14.04 10.12 16.33
N GLU A 97 -13.17 9.20 16.73
CA GLU A 97 -12.86 7.97 15.98
C GLU A 97 -12.46 6.90 16.99
N SER A 98 -12.81 5.64 16.74
CA SER A 98 -12.54 4.59 17.71
C SER A 98 -11.06 4.22 17.75
N VAL A 99 -10.63 3.60 18.86
CA VAL A 99 -9.27 3.04 18.97
C VAL A 99 -9.04 1.92 17.95
N ILE A 100 -10.08 1.17 17.61
CA ILE A 100 -10.02 0.07 16.63
C ILE A 100 -9.78 0.62 15.23
N ASP A 101 -10.47 1.70 14.83
CA ASP A 101 -10.22 2.36 13.55
C ASP A 101 -8.77 2.86 13.43
N ALA A 102 -8.19 3.33 14.54
CA ALA A 102 -6.80 3.77 14.56
C ALA A 102 -5.80 2.60 14.37
N PHE A 103 -6.07 1.43 14.97
CA PHE A 103 -5.29 0.21 14.74
C PHE A 103 -5.43 -0.28 13.29
N ASP A 104 -6.65 -0.32 12.77
CA ASP A 104 -6.93 -0.80 11.42
C ASP A 104 -6.29 0.11 10.38
N ASP A 105 -6.37 1.44 10.56
CA ASP A 105 -5.73 2.41 9.68
C ASP A 105 -4.21 2.31 9.71
N LEU A 106 -3.63 2.12 10.90
CA LEU A 106 -2.20 1.92 11.04
C LEU A 106 -1.75 0.67 10.28
N ALA A 107 -2.48 -0.43 10.41
CA ALA A 107 -2.18 -1.68 9.71
C ALA A 107 -2.31 -1.50 8.18
N VAL A 108 -3.38 -0.85 7.71
CA VAL A 108 -3.57 -0.56 6.28
C VAL A 108 -2.45 0.32 5.75
N TYR A 109 -2.10 1.42 6.42
CA TYR A 109 -1.01 2.28 5.96
C TYR A 109 0.35 1.58 5.94
N ALA A 110 0.62 0.67 6.90
CA ALA A 110 1.84 -0.12 6.89
C ALA A 110 1.90 -1.07 5.67
N VAL A 111 0.78 -1.70 5.30
CA VAL A 111 0.69 -2.53 4.09
C VAL A 111 0.85 -1.68 2.82
N ILE A 112 0.21 -0.50 2.76
CA ILE A 112 0.37 0.42 1.62
C ILE A 112 1.83 0.86 1.48
N ALA A 113 2.48 1.25 2.58
CA ALA A 113 3.88 1.63 2.59
C ALA A 113 4.78 0.50 2.08
N ARG A 114 4.51 -0.75 2.48
CA ARG A 114 5.22 -1.92 2.00
C ARG A 114 5.06 -2.09 0.49
N VAL A 115 3.83 -2.01 -0.05
CA VAL A 115 3.58 -2.11 -1.50
C VAL A 115 4.40 -1.05 -2.24
N MET A 116 4.34 0.21 -1.80
CA MET A 116 5.09 1.31 -2.42
C MET A 116 6.61 1.17 -2.33
N TYR A 117 7.10 0.59 -1.23
CA TYR A 117 8.51 0.28 -1.06
C TYR A 117 8.94 -0.82 -2.04
N GLU A 118 8.17 -1.89 -2.13
CA GLU A 118 8.42 -2.98 -3.09
C GLU A 118 8.36 -2.48 -4.55
N GLU A 119 7.45 -1.55 -4.89
CA GLU A 119 7.39 -0.90 -6.21
C GLU A 119 8.64 -0.05 -6.50
N ALA A 120 9.15 0.67 -5.50
CA ALA A 120 10.36 1.50 -5.66
C ALA A 120 11.63 0.65 -5.86
N GLU A 121 11.70 -0.49 -5.16
CA GLU A 121 12.83 -1.42 -5.27
C GLU A 121 12.76 -2.26 -6.55
N ALA A 122 11.56 -2.65 -6.99
CA ALA A 122 11.38 -3.50 -8.15
C ALA A 122 11.82 -2.85 -9.47
N GLN A 123 12.29 -3.68 -10.39
CA GLN A 123 12.53 -3.28 -11.77
C GLN A 123 11.22 -3.45 -12.55
N PRO A 124 10.64 -2.36 -13.10
CA PRO A 124 9.45 -2.49 -13.92
C PRO A 124 9.82 -3.20 -15.23
N ILE A 125 8.94 -4.06 -15.71
CA ILE A 125 9.11 -4.82 -16.95
C ILE A 125 7.87 -4.67 -17.82
N CYS A 126 8.06 -4.65 -19.14
CA CYS A 126 6.94 -4.72 -20.07
C CYS A 126 6.42 -6.16 -20.13
N ASN A 127 5.15 -6.41 -19.81
CA ASN A 127 4.60 -7.76 -19.81
C ASN A 127 4.46 -8.34 -21.24
N ASP A 128 4.45 -7.50 -22.27
CA ASP A 128 4.29 -7.94 -23.67
C ASP A 128 5.60 -8.46 -24.28
N CYS A 129 6.74 -7.85 -23.95
CA CYS A 129 8.05 -8.18 -24.52
C CYS A 129 9.11 -8.61 -23.50
N GLY A 130 8.84 -8.50 -22.20
CA GLY A 130 9.74 -8.87 -21.10
C GLY A 130 10.92 -7.93 -20.87
N GLN A 131 10.99 -6.79 -21.56
CA GLN A 131 12.10 -5.84 -21.40
C GLN A 131 11.94 -4.98 -20.15
N GLU A 132 13.07 -4.64 -19.52
CA GLU A 132 13.10 -3.69 -18.40
C GLU A 132 12.67 -2.29 -18.86
N LEU A 133 11.88 -1.65 -18.02
CA LEU A 133 11.42 -0.29 -18.18
C LEU A 133 12.18 0.64 -17.21
N PRO A 134 12.33 1.93 -17.53
CA PRO A 134 12.87 2.89 -16.58
C PRO A 134 11.96 3.00 -15.35
N LYS A 135 12.55 3.23 -14.16
CA LYS A 135 11.77 3.37 -12.94
C LYS A 135 10.95 4.67 -12.96
N PRO A 136 9.79 4.73 -12.28
CA PRO A 136 9.02 5.96 -12.17
C PRO A 136 9.86 7.09 -11.57
N GLY A 137 10.17 8.12 -12.36
CA GLY A 137 11.01 9.26 -11.96
C GLY A 137 12.36 9.33 -12.68
N ASP A 138 12.79 8.27 -13.37
CA ASP A 138 13.98 8.29 -14.21
C ASP A 138 13.67 8.94 -15.57
N THR A 139 14.39 10.00 -15.91
CA THR A 139 14.31 10.61 -17.24
C THR A 139 15.14 9.80 -18.24
N HIS A 140 14.49 8.90 -18.99
CA HIS A 140 15.07 8.44 -20.25
C HIS A 140 14.06 8.39 -21.39
N LEU A 141 14.45 9.00 -22.50
CA LEU A 141 13.79 8.89 -23.78
C LEU A 141 14.19 7.53 -24.37
N CYS A 142 13.21 6.68 -24.65
CA CYS A 142 13.43 5.49 -25.45
C CYS A 142 13.94 5.94 -26.83
N GLY A 143 15.15 5.51 -27.18
CA GLY A 143 15.78 5.78 -28.48
C GLY A 143 15.24 4.91 -29.60
#